data_AF-A0A918EE90-F1
#
_entry.id   AF-A0A918EE90-F1
#
_cell.length_a   1.000
_cell.length_b   1.000
_cell.length_c   1.000
_cell.angle_alpha   90.00
_cell.angle_beta   90.00
_cell.angle_gamma   90.00
#
_symmetry.space_group_name_H-M   'P 1'
#
loop_
_entity.id
_entity.type
_entity.pdbx_description
1 polymer ?
#
loop_
_entity_poly.entity_id
_entity_poly.type
_entity_poly.pdbx_seq_one_letter_code
_entity_poly.pdbx_strand_id
1 'polypeptide(L)'
;MPVDPRDAEDDEDDFEPDDFEPDDDEFDDEDDEDEDDLFGVTSEPRTICQLCGGAGFIAHPTMAVVGGVPRSVDNGRECPHCNGARKFPGLVPPL
;
A
#
# COMPACT_ATOMS: atom_id res chain seq x y z
N MET A 1 -29.36 -14.84 30.18
CA MET A 1 -30.07 -16.13 30.18
C MET A 1 -29.02 -17.18 30.53
N PRO A 2 -29.21 -18.01 31.56
CA PRO A 2 -28.25 -19.07 31.87
C PRO A 2 -28.31 -20.15 30.78
N VAL A 3 -27.15 -20.54 30.24
CA VAL A 3 -27.01 -21.66 29.31
C VAL A 3 -27.05 -22.97 30.10
N ASP A 4 -27.94 -23.88 29.74
CA ASP A 4 -28.05 -25.22 30.36
C ASP A 4 -26.92 -26.12 29.81
N PRO A 5 -26.13 -26.84 30.64
CA PRO A 5 -24.92 -27.54 30.19
C PRO A 5 -25.18 -28.94 29.61
N ARG A 6 -26.39 -29.25 29.13
CA ARG A 6 -26.80 -30.64 28.80
C ARG A 6 -27.47 -30.84 27.43
N ASP A 7 -27.32 -29.92 26.49
CA ASP A 7 -28.05 -29.98 25.21
C ASP A 7 -27.19 -29.56 24.00
N ALA A 8 -26.11 -30.31 23.76
CA ALA A 8 -25.45 -30.44 22.46
C ALA A 8 -24.49 -31.62 22.53
N GLU A 9 -25.04 -32.79 22.19
CA GLU A 9 -24.40 -34.09 21.98
C GLU A 9 -23.31 -33.91 20.89
N ASP A 10 -22.04 -34.16 21.19
CA ASP A 10 -21.33 -35.43 20.93
C ASP A 10 -21.62 -35.98 19.52
N ASP A 11 -21.26 -35.21 18.50
CA ASP A 11 -21.13 -35.71 17.12
C ASP A 11 -19.64 -35.99 16.86
N GLU A 12 -19.38 -37.28 16.74
CA GLU A 12 -18.11 -37.94 16.51
C GLU A 12 -17.71 -37.75 15.03
N ASP A 13 -17.23 -36.56 14.65
CA ASP A 13 -16.68 -36.36 13.30
C ASP A 13 -15.28 -36.98 13.21
N ASP A 14 -15.28 -38.24 12.76
CA ASP A 14 -14.14 -39.03 12.31
C ASP A 14 -13.45 -38.31 11.14
N PHE A 15 -12.45 -37.49 11.44
CA PHE A 15 -11.62 -36.85 10.42
C PHE A 15 -10.61 -37.88 9.90
N GLU A 16 -11.01 -38.67 8.91
CA GLU A 16 -10.08 -39.41 8.06
C GLU A 16 -9.21 -38.38 7.32
N PRO A 17 -7.89 -38.30 7.56
CA PRO A 17 -7.03 -37.47 6.73
C PRO A 17 -6.87 -38.19 5.40
N ASP A 18 -7.69 -37.83 4.42
CA ASP A 18 -7.49 -38.18 3.01
C ASP A 18 -6.03 -37.86 2.63
N ASP A 19 -5.35 -38.90 2.13
CA ASP A 19 -4.01 -38.89 1.55
C ASP A 19 -3.87 -37.74 0.55
N PHE A 20 -3.35 -36.60 1.01
CA PHE A 20 -2.86 -35.55 0.13
C PHE A 20 -1.48 -36.01 -0.39
N GLU A 21 -1.48 -36.77 -1.48
CA GLU A 21 -0.27 -37.02 -2.27
C GLU A 21 0.19 -35.65 -2.82
N PRO A 22 1.35 -35.11 -2.38
CA PRO A 22 1.89 -33.93 -3.04
C PRO A 22 2.33 -34.35 -4.45
N ASP A 23 1.61 -33.91 -5.47
CA ASP A 23 2.04 -34.06 -6.86
C ASP A 23 3.38 -33.32 -7.00
N ASP A 24 4.42 -34.06 -7.37
CA ASP A 24 5.80 -33.62 -7.51
C ASP A 24 5.99 -32.79 -8.80
N ASP A 25 5.04 -31.89 -9.09
CA ASP A 25 5.12 -30.94 -10.19
C ASP A 25 6.10 -29.83 -9.81
N GLU A 26 7.37 -30.13 -10.07
CA GLU A 26 8.52 -29.24 -10.14
C GLU A 26 8.14 -27.84 -10.61
N PHE A 27 7.90 -26.95 -9.64
CA PHE A 27 7.84 -25.51 -9.88
C PHE A 27 9.26 -25.09 -10.25
N ASP A 28 9.48 -24.95 -11.55
CA ASP A 28 10.65 -24.33 -12.16
C ASP A 28 10.78 -22.90 -11.59
N ASP A 29 11.55 -22.77 -10.51
CA ASP A 29 11.95 -21.51 -9.84
C ASP A 29 12.92 -20.73 -10.75
N GLU A 30 12.45 -20.33 -11.94
CA GLU A 30 13.10 -19.33 -12.78
C GLU A 30 12.17 -18.12 -12.96
N ASP A 31 11.69 -17.58 -11.83
CA ASP A 31 11.22 -16.20 -11.76
C ASP A 31 12.45 -15.29 -11.61
N ASP A 32 13.23 -15.19 -12.69
CA ASP A 32 14.14 -14.06 -12.94
C ASP A 32 13.31 -12.79 -13.22
N GLU A 33 12.40 -12.45 -12.30
CA GLU A 33 11.89 -11.10 -12.17
C GLU A 33 12.99 -10.34 -11.43
N ASP A 34 13.77 -9.56 -12.19
CA ASP A 34 14.46 -8.39 -11.67
C ASP A 34 13.43 -7.61 -10.83
N GLU A 35 13.38 -7.90 -9.53
CA GLU A 35 12.62 -7.14 -8.54
C GLU A 35 13.23 -5.74 -8.57
N ASP A 36 12.69 -4.93 -9.47
CA ASP A 36 12.77 -3.49 -9.45
C ASP A 36 12.64 -3.09 -7.99
N ASP A 37 13.76 -2.72 -7.38
CA ASP A 37 13.98 -2.51 -5.96
C ASP A 37 12.95 -1.50 -5.41
N LEU A 38 11.73 -2.00 -5.19
CA LEU A 38 10.53 -1.23 -4.86
C LEU A 38 10.66 -0.71 -3.43
N PHE A 39 11.56 -1.35 -2.67
CA PHE A 39 12.04 -1.00 -1.35
C PHE A 39 13.45 -0.37 -1.37
N GLY A 40 13.94 0.01 -2.54
CA GLY A 40 15.26 0.58 -2.74
C GLY A 40 15.42 1.88 -2.01
N VAL A 41 15.98 1.78 -0.81
CA VAL A 41 16.29 2.93 0.01
C VAL A 41 17.39 3.67 -0.72
N THR A 42 17.03 4.78 -1.36
CA THR A 42 17.99 5.56 -2.14
C THR A 42 19.15 5.94 -1.24
N SER A 43 20.37 5.55 -1.62
CA SER A 43 21.57 5.67 -0.78
C SER A 43 21.90 7.11 -0.34
N GLU A 44 21.45 8.10 -1.11
CA GLU A 44 21.59 9.50 -0.75
C GLU A 44 20.51 9.95 0.23
N PRO A 45 20.90 10.63 1.34
CA PRO A 45 19.94 11.23 2.24
C PRO A 45 19.10 12.23 1.47
N ARG A 46 17.79 12.18 1.64
CA ARG A 46 16.83 13.12 1.06
C ARG A 46 15.82 13.49 2.12
N THR A 47 15.44 14.76 2.17
CA THR A 47 14.40 15.22 3.10
C THR A 47 13.09 15.35 2.34
N ILE A 48 12.03 14.72 2.86
CA ILE A 48 10.69 14.84 2.29
C ILE A 48 10.27 16.32 2.38
N CYS A 49 9.65 16.83 1.31
CA CYS A 49 9.12 18.19 1.34
C CYS A 49 8.03 18.31 2.39
N GLN A 50 8.31 19.07 3.45
CA GLN A 50 7.43 19.22 4.61
C GLN A 50 6.13 19.95 4.28
N LEU A 51 6.07 20.69 3.16
CA LEU A 51 4.86 21.41 2.75
C LEU A 51 3.82 20.49 2.09
N CYS A 52 4.25 19.64 1.16
CA CYS A 52 3.34 18.73 0.44
C CYS A 52 3.41 17.29 0.94
N GLY A 53 4.17 17.00 2.00
CA GLY A 53 4.36 15.65 2.54
C GLY A 53 4.95 14.66 1.54
N GLY A 54 5.63 15.13 0.49
CA GLY A 54 6.16 14.28 -0.59
C GLY A 54 5.20 14.01 -1.75
N ALA A 55 3.98 14.57 -1.75
CA ALA A 55 3.03 14.38 -2.85
C ALA A 55 3.42 15.12 -4.15
N GLY A 56 4.18 16.22 -4.03
CA GLY A 56 4.57 17.09 -5.16
C GLY A 56 3.48 18.09 -5.59
N PHE A 57 2.24 17.88 -5.17
CA PHE A 57 1.10 18.77 -5.38
C PHE A 57 0.43 19.12 -4.05
N ILE A 58 -0.34 20.20 -4.04
CA ILE A 58 -1.13 20.67 -2.90
C ILE A 58 -2.58 20.81 -3.38
N ALA A 59 -3.52 20.51 -2.50
CA ALA A 59 -4.94 20.68 -2.76
C ALA A 59 -5.25 22.09 -3.27
N HIS A 60 -5.90 22.16 -4.42
CA HIS A 60 -6.37 23.36 -5.07
C HIS A 60 -7.83 23.17 -5.47
N PRO A 61 -8.76 23.28 -4.49
CA PRO A 61 -10.18 23.10 -4.74
C PRO A 61 -10.69 24.18 -5.68
N THR A 62 -11.30 23.76 -6.78
CA THR A 62 -11.88 24.62 -7.81
C THR A 62 -13.30 24.20 -8.12
N MET A 63 -14.12 25.13 -8.59
CA MET A 63 -15.48 24.85 -9.03
C MET A 63 -15.45 24.39 -10.48
N ALA A 64 -16.04 23.23 -10.75
CA ALA A 64 -16.19 22.68 -12.09
C ALA A 64 -17.60 22.14 -12.30
N VAL A 65 -18.00 21.99 -13.56
CA VAL A 65 -19.26 21.32 -13.93
C VAL A 65 -18.94 19.92 -14.40
N VAL A 66 -19.34 18.91 -13.62
CA VAL A 66 -19.12 17.49 -13.92
C VAL A 66 -20.47 16.85 -14.24
N GLY A 67 -20.66 16.37 -15.47
CA GLY A 67 -21.93 15.80 -15.90
C GLY A 67 -23.11 16.78 -15.83
N GLY A 68 -22.86 18.08 -16.08
CA GLY A 68 -23.88 19.13 -16.00
C GLY A 68 -24.21 19.61 -14.59
N VAL A 69 -23.58 19.04 -13.55
CA VAL A 69 -23.80 19.42 -12.15
C VAL A 69 -22.57 20.17 -11.61
N PRO A 70 -22.74 21.34 -10.95
CA PRO A 70 -21.63 22.03 -10.31
C PRO A 70 -21.10 21.21 -9.12
N ARG A 71 -19.80 20.99 -9.09
CA ARG A 71 -19.08 20.24 -8.04
C ARG A 71 -17.77 20.96 -7.71
N SER A 72 -17.31 20.83 -6.47
CA SER A 72 -15.94 21.16 -6.11
C SER A 72 -15.02 19.99 -6.50
N VAL A 73 -13.97 20.28 -7.25
CA VAL A 73 -12.94 19.30 -7.64
C VAL A 73 -11.59 19.81 -7.18
N ASP A 74 -10.74 18.90 -6.71
CA ASP A 74 -9.34 19.24 -6.46
C ASP A 74 -8.56 19.17 -7.79
N ASN A 75 -8.11 20.32 -8.27
CA ASN A 75 -7.33 20.40 -9.51
C ASN A 75 -5.81 20.47 -9.23
N GLY A 76 -5.36 20.14 -8.02
CA GLY A 76 -3.97 19.94 -7.63
C GLY A 76 -2.99 21.01 -8.16
N ARG A 77 -2.59 21.97 -7.32
CA ARG A 77 -1.53 22.91 -7.72
C ARG A 77 -0.16 22.31 -7.43
N GLU A 78 0.79 22.49 -8.33
CA GLU A 78 2.19 22.14 -8.08
C GLU A 78 2.68 22.77 -6.77
N CYS A 79 3.40 22.00 -5.95
CA CYS A 79 3.91 22.47 -4.67
C CYS A 79 4.98 23.56 -4.91
N PRO A 80 4.79 24.80 -4.44
CA PRO A 80 5.74 25.90 -4.69
C PRO A 80 7.03 25.78 -3.88
N HIS A 81 7.08 24.87 -2.91
CA HIS A 81 8.26 24.67 -2.07
C HIS A 81 9.28 23.74 -2.75
N CYS A 82 8.81 22.61 -3.30
CA CYS A 82 9.67 21.65 -3.99
C CYS A 82 9.55 21.67 -5.51
N ASN A 83 8.67 22.48 -6.10
CA ASN A 83 8.42 22.54 -7.56
C ASN A 83 8.25 21.13 -8.15
N GLY A 84 7.32 20.37 -7.57
CA GLY A 84 7.03 19.00 -8.00
C GLY A 84 8.08 17.94 -7.65
N ALA A 85 9.27 18.32 -7.15
CA ALA A 85 10.38 17.39 -6.89
C ALA A 85 10.15 16.42 -5.70
N ARG A 86 9.13 16.68 -4.86
CA ARG A 86 8.70 15.87 -3.69
C ARG A 86 9.69 15.83 -2.51
N LYS A 87 10.98 16.01 -2.77
CA LYS A 87 12.07 15.92 -1.81
C LYS A 87 13.11 16.99 -2.06
N PHE A 88 13.88 17.33 -1.03
CA PHE A 88 15.07 18.16 -1.14
C PHE A 88 16.32 17.28 -1.02
N PRO A 89 17.48 17.76 -1.52
CA PRO A 89 18.76 17.16 -1.18
C PRO A 89 18.86 17.03 0.34
N GLY A 90 19.29 15.88 0.83
CA GLY A 90 19.51 15.70 2.26
C GLY A 90 20.50 16.73 2.77
N LEU A 91 20.25 17.22 3.99
CA LEU A 91 21.26 18.00 4.70
C LEU A 91 22.39 17.05 5.06
N VAL A 92 23.52 17.16 4.36
CA VAL A 92 24.74 16.44 4.72
C VAL A 92 25.46 17.26 5.80
N PRO A 93 25.50 16.82 7.06
CA PRO A 93 26.26 17.51 8.10
C PRO A 93 27.75 17.54 7.72
N PRO A 94 28.47 18.64 7.99
CA PRO A 94 29.91 18.71 7.75
C PRO A 94 30.65 17.72 8.67
N LEU A 95 31.75 17.16 8.18
CA LEU A 95 32.66 16.28 8.92
C LEU A 95 33.54 17.04 9.92
#